data_AF-Q4L5J0-F1
#
_entry.id   AF-Q4L5J0-F1
#
_cell.length_a   1.000
_cell.length_b   1.000
_cell.length_c   1.000
_cell.angle_alpha   90.00
_cell.angle_beta   90.00
_cell.angle_gamma   90.00
#
_symmetry.space_group_name_H-M   'P 1'
#
loop_
_entity.id
_entity.type
_entity.pdbx_description
1 polymer ?
#
loop_
_entity_poly.entity_id
_entity_poly.type
_entity_poly.pdbx_seq_one_letter_code
_entity_poly.pdbx_strand_id
1 'polypeptide(L)'
;MKNDKYLKDKLTKNQIKKINETEDYLTSQIDKENNVEVEKVERYINLLRLFYALDVYIEQSGPITIVKNASQEFVKANPAIAEKNKVSGSLLALEKSFHLDKKAEERRKLEQAKGPDLT
;
A
#
# COMPACT_ATOMS: atom_id res chain seq x y z
N MET A 1 13.06 -3.94 -11.58
CA MET A 1 11.85 -4.54 -12.19
C MET A 1 11.50 -3.82 -13.49
N LYS A 2 11.66 -4.47 -14.64
CA LYS A 2 11.24 -3.95 -15.96
C LYS A 2 9.77 -4.31 -16.20
N ASN A 3 8.83 -3.55 -15.62
CA ASN A 3 7.42 -3.43 -16.04
C ASN A 3 6.60 -2.44 -15.17
N ASP A 4 7.26 -1.50 -14.51
CA ASP A 4 6.64 -0.48 -13.66
C ASP A 4 5.76 0.52 -14.44
N LYS A 5 5.78 0.45 -15.77
CA LYS A 5 5.08 1.36 -16.69
C LYS A 5 3.55 1.22 -16.63
N TYR A 6 3.03 0.00 -16.53
CA TYR A 6 1.58 -0.23 -16.59
C TYR A 6 0.82 0.43 -15.42
N LEU A 7 1.40 0.38 -14.21
CA LEU A 7 0.78 0.99 -13.03
C LEU A 7 1.05 2.50 -12.96
N LYS A 8 2.27 2.96 -13.31
CA LYS A 8 2.62 4.39 -13.27
C LYS A 8 1.73 5.26 -14.16
N ASP A 9 1.34 4.75 -15.34
CA ASP A 9 0.51 5.49 -16.29
C ASP A 9 -0.97 5.64 -15.82
N LYS A 10 -1.38 4.92 -14.77
CA LYS A 10 -2.76 4.91 -14.25
C LYS A 10 -2.93 5.71 -12.96
N LEU A 11 -1.86 6.03 -12.25
CA LEU A 11 -1.94 6.72 -10.96
C LEU A 11 -2.01 8.24 -11.13
N THR A 12 -2.84 8.89 -10.32
CA THR A 12 -2.89 10.35 -10.23
C THR A 12 -1.62 10.89 -9.55
N LYS A 13 -1.28 12.16 -9.84
CA LYS A 13 -0.15 12.84 -9.18
C LYS A 13 -0.23 12.79 -7.65
N ASN A 14 -1.45 12.91 -7.09
CA ASN A 14 -1.68 12.85 -5.66
C ASN A 14 -1.44 11.44 -5.09
N GLN A 15 -1.87 10.39 -5.79
CA GLN A 15 -1.59 9.00 -5.38
C GLN A 15 -0.09 8.70 -5.39
N ILE A 16 0.63 9.15 -6.43
CA ILE A 16 2.10 9.00 -6.51
C ILE A 16 2.77 9.72 -5.32
N LYS A 17 2.36 10.97 -5.03
CA LYS A 17 2.88 11.72 -3.88
C LYS A 17 2.69 10.95 -2.57
N LYS A 18 1.47 10.47 -2.31
CA LYS A 18 1.17 9.69 -1.10
C LYS A 18 1.98 8.40 -1.01
N ILE A 19 2.13 7.67 -2.12
CA ILE A 19 2.95 6.45 -2.17
C ILE A 19 4.39 6.75 -1.75
N ASN A 20 5.00 7.80 -2.32
CA ASN A 20 6.36 8.18 -1.99
C ASN A 20 6.50 8.64 -0.52
N GLU A 21 5.57 9.45 -0.03
CA GLU A 21 5.55 9.87 1.38
C GLU A 21 5.42 8.67 2.34
N THR A 22 4.62 7.67 1.98
CA THR A 22 4.51 6.41 2.72
C THR A 22 5.79 5.58 2.66
N GLU A 23 6.43 5.50 1.50
CA GLU A 23 7.70 4.80 1.30
C GLU A 23 8.81 5.42 2.16
N ASP A 24 8.95 6.74 2.11
CA ASP A 24 9.92 7.50 2.90
C ASP A 24 9.67 7.32 4.40
N TYR A 25 8.41 7.43 4.82
CA TYR A 25 8.04 7.21 6.22
C TYR A 25 8.38 5.80 6.66
N LEU A 26 7.90 4.75 5.99
CA LEU A 26 8.14 3.36 6.41
C LEU A 26 9.64 3.03 6.40
N THR A 27 10.39 3.52 5.40
CA THR A 27 11.85 3.36 5.32
C THR A 27 12.58 4.04 6.49
N SER A 28 12.03 5.13 7.05
CA SER A 28 12.57 5.77 8.26
C SER A 28 12.30 5.00 9.55
N GLN A 29 11.38 4.04 9.52
CA GLN A 29 10.96 3.26 10.69
C GLN A 29 11.64 1.89 10.79
N ILE A 30 12.48 1.54 9.82
CA ILE A 30 13.13 0.23 9.72
C ILE A 30 14.65 0.33 9.78
N ASP A 31 15.29 -0.78 10.10
CA ASP A 31 16.70 -1.02 9.88
C ASP A 31 16.96 -1.30 8.39
N LYS A 32 17.71 -0.41 7.74
CA LYS A 32 18.00 -0.49 6.31
C LYS A 32 19.04 -1.56 5.97
N GLU A 33 19.80 -2.03 6.95
CA GLU A 33 20.74 -3.14 6.78
C GLU A 33 20.02 -4.50 6.90
N ASN A 34 18.76 -4.49 7.35
CA ASN A 34 17.91 -5.67 7.39
C ASN A 34 17.12 -5.83 6.09
N ASN A 35 17.62 -6.69 5.19
CA ASN A 35 16.98 -6.99 3.91
C ASN A 35 15.51 -7.43 4.03
N VAL A 36 15.10 -8.06 5.13
CA VAL A 36 13.70 -8.47 5.34
C VAL A 36 12.82 -7.27 5.66
N GLU A 37 13.31 -6.29 6.41
CA GLU A 37 12.55 -5.06 6.65
C GLU A 37 12.46 -4.20 5.39
N VAL A 38 13.54 -4.09 4.62
CA VAL A 38 13.55 -3.38 3.33
C VAL A 38 12.55 -4.00 2.36
N GLU A 39 12.61 -5.31 2.13
CA GLU A 39 11.68 -6.00 1.22
C GLU A 39 10.21 -5.87 1.69
N LYS A 40 9.96 -5.83 3.01
CA LYS A 40 8.63 -5.62 3.55
C LYS A 40 8.07 -4.23 3.17
N VAL A 41 8.90 -3.19 3.18
CA VAL A 41 8.50 -1.84 2.72
C VAL A 41 8.21 -1.86 1.23
N GLU A 42 9.12 -2.40 0.42
CA GLU A 42 8.94 -2.50 -1.04
C GLU A 42 7.64 -3.25 -1.39
N ARG A 43 7.35 -4.35 -0.70
CA ARG A 43 6.13 -5.13 -0.87
C ARG A 43 4.88 -4.33 -0.50
N TYR A 44 4.90 -3.60 0.62
CA TYR A 44 3.79 -2.73 1.02
C TYR A 44 3.50 -1.68 -0.06
N ILE A 45 4.54 -1.04 -0.57
CA ILE A 45 4.44 0.00 -1.60
C ILE A 45 3.91 -0.56 -2.92
N ASN A 46 4.33 -1.77 -3.31
CA ASN A 46 3.79 -2.44 -4.50
C ASN A 46 2.30 -2.78 -4.34
N LEU A 47 1.87 -3.23 -3.16
CA LEU A 47 0.46 -3.48 -2.88
C LEU A 47 -0.37 -2.18 -2.88
N LEU A 48 0.17 -1.09 -2.36
CA LEU A 48 -0.50 0.22 -2.36
C LEU A 48 -0.69 0.76 -3.79
N ARG A 49 0.32 0.61 -4.65
CA ARG A 49 0.21 0.92 -6.08
C ARG A 49 -0.90 0.10 -6.76
N LEU A 50 -0.96 -1.20 -6.49
CA LEU A 50 -2.00 -2.09 -7.02
C LEU A 50 -3.40 -1.70 -6.51
N PHE A 51 -3.52 -1.38 -5.21
CA PHE A 51 -4.78 -0.94 -4.60
C PHE A 51 -5.37 0.28 -5.31
N TYR A 52 -4.54 1.29 -5.58
CA TYR A 52 -4.97 2.48 -6.33
C TYR A 52 -5.25 2.22 -7.81
N ALA A 53 -4.50 1.32 -8.47
CA ALA A 53 -4.78 0.97 -9.85
C ALA A 53 -6.12 0.24 -10.01
N LEU A 54 -6.51 -0.57 -9.02
CA LEU A 54 -7.82 -1.23 -8.99
C LEU A 54 -8.97 -0.22 -8.86
N ASP A 55 -8.77 0.88 -8.11
CA ASP A 55 -9.75 1.97 -8.07
C ASP A 55 -9.99 2.58 -9.44
N VAL A 56 -8.91 2.93 -10.15
CA VAL A 56 -9.00 3.49 -11.50
C VAL A 56 -9.74 2.55 -12.45
N TYR A 57 -9.49 1.24 -12.34
CA TYR A 57 -10.19 0.25 -13.14
C TYR A 57 -11.69 0.16 -12.80
N ILE A 58 -12.03 0.17 -11.50
CA ILE A 58 -13.43 0.13 -11.03
C ILE A 58 -14.17 1.40 -11.47
N GLU A 59 -13.56 2.57 -11.39
CA GLU A 59 -14.14 3.83 -11.85
C GLU A 59 -14.43 3.79 -13.36
N GLN A 60 -13.53 3.21 -14.16
CA GLN A 60 -13.68 3.10 -15.61
C GLN A 60 -14.73 2.08 -16.04
N SER A 61 -14.81 0.94 -15.35
CA SER A 61 -15.70 -0.17 -15.73
C SER A 61 -17.02 -0.19 -14.96
N GLY A 62 -17.17 0.65 -13.94
CA GLY A 62 -18.31 0.67 -13.04
C GLY A 62 -18.27 -0.44 -11.98
N PRO A 63 -19.10 -0.33 -10.93
CA PRO A 63 -19.16 -1.34 -9.86
C PRO A 63 -19.82 -2.65 -10.32
N ILE A 64 -20.56 -2.61 -11.43
CA ILE A 64 -21.31 -3.71 -12.00
C ILE A 64 -20.86 -3.88 -13.45
N THR A 65 -20.60 -5.12 -13.84
CA THR A 65 -20.22 -5.51 -15.21
C THR A 65 -21.30 -6.38 -15.82
N ILE A 66 -21.52 -6.21 -17.11
CA ILE A 66 -22.46 -6.99 -17.91
C ILE A 66 -21.65 -7.97 -18.76
N VAL A 67 -21.91 -9.26 -18.60
CA VAL A 67 -21.29 -10.33 -19.39
C VAL A 67 -22.30 -10.83 -20.41
N LYS A 68 -21.97 -10.72 -21.70
CA LYS A 68 -22.79 -11.22 -22.80
C LYS A 68 -22.20 -12.52 -23.34
N ASN A 69 -22.95 -13.61 -23.28
CA ASN A 69 -22.60 -14.92 -23.81
C ASN A 69 -23.68 -15.37 -24.81
N ALA A 70 -23.36 -15.30 -26.11
CA ALA A 70 -24.31 -15.56 -27.18
C ALA A 70 -25.63 -14.77 -27.00
N SER A 71 -26.73 -15.44 -26.67
CA SER A 71 -28.05 -14.82 -26.43
C SER A 71 -28.34 -14.46 -24.97
N GLN A 72 -27.46 -14.81 -24.04
CA GLN A 72 -27.65 -14.59 -22.60
C GLN A 72 -26.81 -13.41 -22.10
N GLU A 73 -27.39 -12.63 -21.19
CA GLU A 73 -26.75 -11.50 -20.53
C GLU A 73 -26.79 -11.69 -19.02
N PHE A 74 -25.64 -11.56 -18.36
CA PHE A 74 -25.50 -11.71 -16.91
C PHE A 74 -24.94 -10.43 -16.31
N VAL A 75 -25.61 -9.93 -15.28
CA VAL A 75 -25.16 -8.80 -14.48
C VAL A 75 -24.39 -9.34 -13.29
N LYS A 76 -23.14 -8.91 -13.10
CA LYS A 76 -22.31 -9.33 -11.97
C LYS A 76 -21.48 -8.18 -11.40
N ALA A 77 -21.10 -8.28 -10.14
CA ALA A 77 -20.16 -7.35 -9.52
C ALA A 77 -18.83 -7.31 -10.28
N ASN A 78 -18.21 -6.14 -10.33
CA ASN A 78 -16.91 -5.97 -10.96
C ASN A 78 -15.86 -6.82 -10.21
N PRO A 79 -15.17 -7.76 -10.89
CA PRO A 79 -14.20 -8.64 -10.26
C PRO A 79 -13.04 -7.88 -9.59
N ALA A 80 -12.71 -6.67 -10.06
CA ALA A 80 -11.68 -5.84 -9.44
C ALA A 80 -12.01 -5.43 -8.00
N ILE A 81 -13.28 -5.38 -7.60
CA ILE A 81 -13.70 -5.09 -6.22
C ILE A 81 -13.23 -6.21 -5.28
N ALA A 82 -13.42 -7.47 -5.69
CA ALA A 82 -13.00 -8.61 -4.89
C ALA A 82 -11.47 -8.66 -4.73
N GLU A 83 -10.73 -8.38 -5.80
CA GLU A 83 -9.27 -8.29 -5.74
C GLU A 83 -8.80 -7.11 -4.89
N LYS A 84 -9.46 -5.95 -4.97
CA LYS A 84 -9.14 -4.79 -4.13
C LYS A 84 -9.29 -5.11 -2.64
N ASN A 85 -10.33 -5.85 -2.27
CA ASN A 85 -10.54 -6.28 -0.89
C ASN A 85 -9.44 -7.23 -0.39
N LYS A 86 -8.94 -8.13 -1.25
CA LYS A 86 -7.80 -9.00 -0.91
C LYS A 86 -6.53 -8.19 -0.69
N VAL A 87 -6.23 -7.25 -1.60
CA VAL A 87 -5.07 -6.36 -1.48
C VAL A 87 -5.15 -5.51 -0.21
N SER A 88 -6.33 -4.99 0.12
CA SER A 88 -6.57 -4.25 1.38
C SER A 88 -6.23 -5.10 2.61
N GLY A 89 -6.69 -6.36 2.64
CA GLY A 89 -6.35 -7.29 3.70
C GLY A 89 -4.84 -7.54 3.83
N SER A 90 -4.13 -7.68 2.72
CA SER A 90 -2.66 -7.83 2.71
C SER A 90 -1.95 -6.57 3.20
N LEU A 91 -2.43 -5.37 2.84
CA LEU A 91 -1.90 -4.11 3.35
C LEU A 91 -2.04 -4.00 4.87
N LEU A 92 -3.23 -4.29 5.41
CA LEU A 92 -3.48 -4.28 6.86
C LEU A 92 -2.61 -5.29 7.61
N ALA A 93 -2.38 -6.47 7.03
CA ALA A 93 -1.50 -7.47 7.63
C ALA A 93 -0.05 -6.99 7.69
N LEU A 94 0.46 -6.38 6.61
CA LEU A 94 1.80 -5.81 6.58
C LEU A 94 1.93 -4.61 7.52
N GLU A 95 0.94 -3.71 7.55
CA GLU A 95 0.88 -2.56 8.45
C GLU A 95 1.10 -2.97 9.91
N LYS A 96 0.36 -3.98 10.37
CA LYS A 96 0.51 -4.55 11.72
C LYS A 96 1.90 -5.14 11.97
N SER A 97 2.53 -5.71 10.94
CA SER A 97 3.85 -6.36 11.02
C SER A 97 5.03 -5.38 11.11
N PHE A 98 4.80 -4.07 10.94
CA PHE A 98 5.83 -3.04 11.17
C PHE A 98 5.98 -2.67 12.65
N HIS A 99 5.00 -3.00 13.50
CA HIS A 99 5.02 -2.72 14.93
C HIS A 99 5.30 -1.24 15.29
N LEU A 100 4.76 -0.31 14.49
CA LEU A 100 5.08 1.12 14.58
C LEU A 100 4.81 1.73 15.96
N ASP A 101 3.72 1.32 16.62
CA ASP A 101 3.38 1.81 17.97
C ASP A 101 4.44 1.44 19.00
N LYS A 102 4.94 0.20 18.93
CA LYS A 102 6.00 -0.30 19.83
C LYS A 102 7.31 0.45 19.55
N LYS A 103 7.71 0.57 18.28
CA LYS A 103 8.91 1.33 17.88
C LYS A 103 8.82 2.80 18.34
N ALA A 104 7.64 3.42 18.26
CA ALA A 104 7.43 4.79 18.73
C ALA A 104 7.53 4.92 20.26
N GLU A 105 7.01 3.95 21.01
CA GLU A 105 7.12 3.91 22.46
C GLU A 105 8.57 3.73 22.92
N GLU A 106 9.32 2.84 22.28
CA GLU A 106 10.74 2.61 22.54
C GLU A 106 11.56 3.87 22.33
N ARG A 107 11.33 4.61 21.22
CA ARG A 107 11.98 5.90 20.97
C ARG A 107 11.70 6.93 22.06
N ARG A 108 10.43 7.08 22.48
CA ARG A 108 10.07 8.00 23.58
C ARG A 108 10.78 7.65 24.88
N LYS A 109 10.88 6.36 25.22
CA LYS A 109 11.61 5.89 26.41
C LYS A 109 13.10 6.21 26.32
N LEU A 110 13.71 6.01 25.15
CA LEU A 110 15.12 6.35 24.92
C LEU A 110 15.39 7.85 25.01
N GLU A 111 14.49 8.70 24.50
CA GLU A 111 14.59 10.16 24.62
C GLU A 111 14.48 10.62 26.08
N GLN A 112 13.53 10.08 26.85
CA GLN A 112 13.38 10.39 28.28
C GLN A 112 14.60 9.95 29.09
N ALA A 113 15.24 8.83 28.71
CA ALA A 113 16.44 8.33 29.38
C ALA A 113 17.70 9.18 29.13
N LYS A 114 17.74 9.99 28.05
CA LYS A 114 18.88 10.87 27.74
C LYS A 114 18.98 12.09 28.68
N GLY A 115 17.94 12.37 29.49
CA GLY A 115 17.89 13.54 30.37
C GLY A 115 17.79 14.87 29.60
N PRO A 116 17.60 16.01 30.29
CA PRO A 116 17.67 17.32 29.65
C PRO A 116 19.11 17.57 29.15
N ASP A 117 19.23 18.01 27.90
CA ASP A 117 20.51 18.45 27.35
C ASP A 117 20.95 19.71 28.13
N LEU A 118 21.95 19.55 29.00
CA LEU A 118 22.55 20.63 29.76
C LEU A 118 23.62 21.30 28.87
N THR A 119 23.18 22.07 27.88
CA THR A 119 24.04 22.98 27.11
C THR A 119 23.51 24.40 27.09
#